data_AF-A0A5C6PGY3-F1
#
_entry.id   AF-A0A5C6PGY3-F1
#
_cell.length_a   1.000
_cell.length_b   1.000
_cell.length_c   1.000
_cell.angle_alpha   90.00
_cell.angle_beta   90.00
_cell.angle_gamma   90.00
#
_symmetry.space_group_name_H-M   'P 1'
#
loop_
_entity.id
_entity.type
_entity.pdbx_description
1 polymer ?
#
loop_
_entity_poly.entity_id
_entity_poly.type
_entity_poly.pdbx_seq_one_letter_code
_entity_poly.pdbx_strand_id
1 'polypeptide(L)'
;MSDAEWKNRCGSEWGLLGAPMPDGLDWKSVYEAKPFGRNLLRNPSPFGLSKDIPPHKPDLPDEPDFGPPRFQPDEDFSGWTTNTEVLPYDRSGIPAGAVVCRLPRYSWFSLEQLVDLKAEGLWEELLDNFQPEIHIQDWYESQLHDSIYQLQVKLLGADKSTVISEYTTSPTEDRSRYSRAWKEVSHVFCSYGPGVRYVHFLHKLKNMFLNGFYKTMCTNSTVVVRPSKSCS
;
A
#
# COMPACT_ATOMS: atom_id res chain seq x y z
N MET A 1 12.33 26.37 24.80
CA MET A 1 13.17 26.40 23.59
C MET A 1 12.52 27.35 22.59
N SER A 2 13.32 28.18 21.92
CA SER A 2 12.89 29.03 20.80
C SER A 2 12.76 28.21 19.51
N ASP A 3 12.08 28.75 18.50
CA ASP A 3 11.94 28.07 17.20
C ASP A 3 13.29 27.86 16.51
N ALA A 4 14.25 28.79 16.68
CA ALA A 4 15.61 28.63 16.18
C ALA A 4 16.35 27.44 16.82
N GLU A 5 16.11 27.16 18.11
CA GLU A 5 16.68 26.00 18.79
C GLU A 5 16.04 24.69 18.28
N TRP A 6 14.72 24.67 18.06
CA TRP A 6 14.04 23.53 17.46
C TRP A 6 14.51 23.26 16.03
N LYS A 7 14.64 24.30 15.22
CA LYS A 7 15.19 24.24 13.87
C LYS A 7 16.58 23.61 13.86
N ASN A 8 17.49 24.09 14.71
CA ASN A 8 18.85 23.53 14.82
C ASN A 8 18.83 22.05 15.23
N ARG A 9 17.97 21.70 16.19
CA ARG A 9 17.79 20.33 16.66
C ARG A 9 17.31 19.39 15.55
N CYS A 10 16.27 19.78 14.81
CA CYS A 10 15.76 19.04 13.65
C CYS A 10 16.86 18.81 12.60
N GLY A 11 17.61 19.87 12.27
CA GLY A 11 18.70 19.80 11.30
C GLY A 11 19.79 18.81 11.71
N SER A 12 20.22 18.85 12.98
CA SER A 12 21.26 17.97 13.49
C SER A 12 20.82 16.52 13.70
N GLU A 13 19.63 16.30 14.25
CA GLU A 13 19.16 14.95 14.60
C GLU A 13 18.75 14.14 13.37
N TRP A 14 18.19 14.79 12.35
CA TRP A 14 17.71 14.11 11.14
C TRP A 14 18.69 14.17 9.96
N GLY A 15 19.88 14.75 10.15
CA GLY A 15 20.91 14.78 9.11
C GLY A 15 20.50 15.56 7.85
N LEU A 16 19.70 16.60 8.02
CA LEU A 16 19.12 17.40 6.92
C LEU A 16 20.11 18.43 6.33
N LEU A 17 21.37 18.02 6.14
CA LEU A 17 22.41 18.87 5.57
C LEU A 17 22.00 19.35 4.18
N GLY A 18 21.85 20.67 4.02
CA GLY A 18 21.44 21.30 2.76
C GLY A 18 19.94 21.24 2.46
N ALA A 19 19.09 20.76 3.38
CA ALA A 19 17.65 20.92 3.26
C ALA A 19 17.25 22.38 3.58
N PRO A 20 16.35 22.99 2.80
CA PRO A 20 15.85 24.32 3.11
C PRO A 20 15.00 24.26 4.38
N MET A 21 15.23 25.18 5.32
CA MET A 21 14.51 25.26 6.59
C MET A 21 14.00 26.70 6.77
N PRO A 22 12.72 26.99 6.45
CA PRO A 22 12.17 28.35 6.53
C PRO A 22 12.02 28.84 7.99
N ASP A 23 12.16 30.15 8.21
CA ASP A 23 12.05 30.77 9.55
C ASP A 23 10.59 30.98 10.00
N GLY A 24 9.61 30.91 9.09
CA GLY A 24 8.19 31.09 9.39
C GLY A 24 7.44 29.81 9.81
N LEU A 25 8.15 28.70 9.98
CA LEU A 25 7.56 27.40 10.30
C LEU A 25 7.61 27.14 11.82
N ASP A 26 6.56 26.55 12.37
CA ASP A 26 6.57 26.07 13.76
C ASP A 26 7.42 24.79 13.85
N TRP A 27 8.71 24.97 14.12
CA TRP A 27 9.67 23.88 14.22
C TRP A 27 9.42 22.96 15.41
N LYS A 28 8.74 23.45 16.46
CA LYS A 28 8.34 22.60 17.58
C LYS A 28 7.29 21.59 17.12
N SER A 29 6.25 22.04 16.42
CA SER A 29 5.21 21.17 15.88
C SER A 29 5.78 20.15 14.88
N VAL A 30 6.71 20.56 14.00
CA VAL A 30 7.39 19.63 13.09
C VAL A 30 8.21 18.58 13.84
N TYR A 31 8.94 18.99 14.88
CA TYR A 31 9.70 18.06 15.70
C TYR A 31 8.80 17.03 16.40
N GLU A 32 7.66 17.48 16.94
CA GLU A 32 6.68 16.62 17.61
C GLU A 32 5.99 15.65 16.64
N ALA A 33 5.75 16.06 15.39
CA ALA A 33 5.16 15.22 14.34
C ALA A 33 6.07 14.06 13.90
N LYS A 34 7.40 14.16 14.14
CA LYS A 34 8.42 13.16 13.77
C LYS A 34 8.16 12.57 12.38
N PRO A 35 8.20 13.38 11.31
CA PRO A 35 7.76 12.98 9.97
C PRO A 35 8.62 11.87 9.34
N PHE A 36 9.86 11.69 9.80
CA PHE A 36 10.82 10.77 9.22
C PHE A 36 10.86 9.42 9.93
N GLY A 37 11.04 8.35 9.16
CA GLY A 37 11.30 7.00 9.69
C GLY A 37 10.11 6.27 10.32
N ARG A 38 8.92 6.88 10.34
CA ARG A 38 7.66 6.22 10.75
C ARG A 38 6.78 5.89 9.55
N ASN A 39 5.88 4.94 9.73
CA ASN A 39 4.85 4.64 8.72
C ASN A 39 3.79 5.74 8.71
N LEU A 40 3.46 6.22 7.51
CA LEU A 40 2.42 7.23 7.29
C LEU A 40 1.06 6.61 6.93
N LEU A 41 1.01 5.30 6.63
CA LEU A 41 -0.25 4.58 6.43
C LEU A 41 -0.88 4.22 7.78
N ARG A 42 -2.20 4.36 7.87
CA ARG A 42 -2.99 3.86 8.99
C ARG A 42 -3.36 2.42 8.75
N ASN A 43 -3.51 1.64 9.83
CA ASN A 43 -3.89 0.22 9.76
C ASN A 43 -3.11 -0.57 8.68
N PRO A 44 -1.77 -0.67 8.80
CA PRO A 44 -0.92 -1.27 7.78
C PRO A 44 -1.06 -2.80 7.68
N SER A 45 -1.89 -3.41 8.52
CA SER A 45 -2.04 -4.87 8.62
C SER A 45 -3.50 -5.21 8.87
N PRO A 46 -4.40 -4.89 7.91
CA PRO A 46 -5.85 -4.99 8.12
C PRO A 46 -6.32 -6.43 8.39
N PHE A 47 -5.56 -7.42 7.95
CA PHE A 47 -5.83 -8.84 8.22
C PHE A 47 -5.31 -9.34 9.58
N GLY A 48 -4.69 -8.48 10.40
CA GLY A 48 -4.11 -8.87 11.68
C GLY A 48 -2.89 -9.81 11.57
N LEU A 49 -2.26 -9.87 10.41
CA LEU A 49 -1.13 -10.74 10.11
C LEU A 49 0.19 -9.98 10.18
N SER A 50 1.31 -10.70 10.31
CA SER A 50 2.66 -10.13 10.18
C SER A 50 3.42 -10.85 9.07
N LYS A 51 4.21 -10.10 8.30
CA LYS A 51 5.13 -10.64 7.29
C LYS A 51 6.13 -11.66 7.84
N ASP A 52 6.44 -11.59 9.15
CA ASP A 52 7.45 -12.44 9.79
C ASP A 52 6.91 -13.85 10.10
N ILE A 53 5.59 -14.04 10.02
CA ILE A 53 4.91 -15.30 10.28
C ILE A 53 4.11 -15.68 9.02
N PRO A 54 4.43 -16.81 8.36
CA PRO A 54 3.63 -17.30 7.25
C PRO A 54 2.16 -17.49 7.68
N PRO A 55 1.18 -17.12 6.84
CA PRO A 55 -0.23 -17.21 7.22
C PRO A 55 -0.64 -18.67 7.52
N HIS A 56 -1.46 -18.84 8.56
CA HIS A 56 -2.02 -20.13 8.94
C HIS A 56 -2.88 -20.72 7.83
N LYS A 57 -2.99 -22.06 7.77
CA LYS A 57 -3.85 -22.72 6.78
C LYS A 57 -5.29 -22.28 7.07
N PRO A 58 -6.04 -21.74 6.10
CA PRO A 58 -7.43 -21.46 6.34
C PRO A 58 -8.11 -22.77 6.72
N ASP A 59 -8.83 -22.75 7.84
CA ASP A 59 -9.69 -23.85 8.23
C ASP A 59 -10.76 -23.98 7.14
N LEU A 60 -10.73 -25.10 6.44
CA LEU A 60 -11.78 -25.41 5.47
C LEU A 60 -13.04 -25.73 6.27
N PRO A 61 -14.19 -25.13 5.93
CA PRO A 61 -15.42 -25.45 6.63
C PRO A 61 -15.78 -26.93 6.39
N ASP A 62 -16.34 -27.57 7.42
CA ASP A 62 -16.80 -28.97 7.34
C ASP A 62 -17.89 -29.15 6.27
N GLU A 63 -18.68 -28.09 6.02
CA GLU A 63 -19.71 -28.04 5.00
C GLU A 63 -19.42 -26.94 3.96
N PRO A 64 -19.73 -27.17 2.67
CA PRO A 64 -19.62 -26.15 1.64
C PRO A 64 -20.48 -24.92 1.97
N ASP A 65 -19.95 -23.73 1.67
CA ASP A 65 -20.73 -22.50 1.77
C ASP A 65 -21.76 -22.46 0.62
N PHE A 66 -23.01 -22.78 0.95
CA PHE A 66 -24.17 -22.65 0.05
C PHE A 66 -24.84 -21.28 0.14
N GLY A 67 -24.29 -20.36 0.95
CA GLY A 67 -24.76 -19.00 1.08
C GLY A 67 -24.52 -18.16 -0.19
N PRO A 68 -24.98 -16.90 -0.19
CA PRO A 68 -24.69 -15.99 -1.29
C PRO A 68 -23.17 -15.81 -1.46
N PRO A 69 -22.67 -15.66 -2.70
CA PRO A 69 -21.25 -15.44 -2.93
C PRO A 69 -20.73 -14.21 -2.19
N ARG A 70 -19.65 -14.40 -1.43
CA ARG A 70 -18.88 -13.31 -0.82
C ARG A 70 -17.77 -12.84 -1.76
N PHE A 71 -17.50 -11.55 -1.77
CA PHE A 71 -16.49 -10.92 -2.64
C PHE A 71 -15.53 -9.98 -1.90
N GLN A 72 -15.94 -9.57 -0.70
CA GLN A 72 -15.21 -8.72 0.21
C GLN A 72 -14.83 -9.52 1.46
N PRO A 73 -13.61 -9.37 1.97
CA PRO A 73 -13.21 -9.90 3.27
C PRO A 73 -13.87 -9.16 4.47
N ASP A 74 -13.99 -9.82 5.62
CA ASP A 74 -14.76 -9.34 6.78
C ASP A 74 -13.87 -8.77 7.92
N GLU A 75 -12.69 -8.23 7.59
CA GLU A 75 -11.72 -7.68 8.56
C GLU A 75 -11.92 -6.19 8.85
N ASP A 76 -11.15 -5.68 9.82
CA ASP A 76 -11.13 -4.26 10.12
C ASP A 76 -10.27 -3.48 9.10
N PHE A 77 -10.96 -2.78 8.21
CA PHE A 77 -10.36 -1.87 7.22
C PHE A 77 -10.40 -0.41 7.67
N SER A 78 -10.48 -0.13 8.98
CA SER A 78 -10.44 1.23 9.50
C SER A 78 -9.23 2.01 8.95
N GLY A 79 -9.48 3.22 8.46
CA GLY A 79 -8.46 4.06 7.81
C GLY A 79 -8.29 3.83 6.30
N TRP A 80 -8.88 2.79 5.73
CA TRP A 80 -8.86 2.53 4.28
C TRP A 80 -10.20 2.87 3.64
N THR A 81 -10.16 3.44 2.44
CA THR A 81 -11.30 3.41 1.52
C THR A 81 -11.25 2.08 0.77
N THR A 82 -12.36 1.34 0.73
CA THR A 82 -12.40 0.02 0.12
C THR A 82 -13.38 -0.01 -1.06
N ASN A 83 -13.08 -0.83 -2.06
CA ASN A 83 -13.96 -1.04 -3.21
C ASN A 83 -13.89 -2.49 -3.69
N THR A 84 -15.02 -3.04 -4.15
CA THR A 84 -15.10 -4.38 -4.71
C THR A 84 -15.59 -4.35 -6.15
N GLU A 85 -14.82 -4.95 -7.04
CA GLU A 85 -15.15 -5.14 -8.44
C GLU A 85 -15.33 -6.64 -8.70
N VAL A 86 -16.56 -7.07 -8.98
CA VAL A 86 -16.83 -8.48 -9.27
C VAL A 86 -16.54 -8.75 -10.75
N LEU A 87 -15.67 -9.73 -11.02
CA LEU A 87 -15.26 -10.06 -12.37
C LEU A 87 -16.29 -10.97 -13.07
N PRO A 88 -16.43 -10.86 -14.40
CA PRO A 88 -17.24 -11.81 -15.16
C PRO A 88 -16.68 -13.23 -15.01
N TYR A 89 -17.55 -14.22 -15.23
CA TYR A 89 -17.10 -15.61 -15.26
C TYR A 89 -16.11 -15.82 -16.41
N ASP A 90 -14.96 -16.38 -16.07
CA ASP A 90 -14.06 -16.92 -17.08
C ASP A 90 -14.60 -18.29 -17.53
N ARG A 91 -14.94 -18.38 -18.82
CA ARG A 91 -15.35 -19.62 -19.48
C ARG A 91 -14.33 -20.09 -20.51
N SER A 92 -13.16 -19.45 -20.55
CA SER A 92 -12.06 -19.90 -21.39
C SER A 92 -11.68 -21.34 -21.05
N GLY A 93 -11.36 -22.13 -22.08
CA GLY A 93 -11.02 -23.55 -21.91
C GLY A 93 -12.21 -24.48 -21.61
N ILE A 94 -13.45 -23.99 -21.48
CA ILE A 94 -14.63 -24.85 -21.33
C ILE A 94 -15.11 -25.31 -22.71
N PRO A 95 -15.17 -26.63 -22.99
CA PRO A 95 -15.65 -27.14 -24.27
C PRO A 95 -17.13 -26.79 -24.54
N ALA A 96 -17.48 -26.60 -25.81
CA ALA A 96 -18.87 -26.35 -26.21
C ALA A 96 -19.77 -27.52 -25.81
N GLY A 97 -20.92 -27.23 -25.19
CA GLY A 97 -21.87 -28.25 -24.73
C GLY A 97 -21.55 -28.88 -23.37
N ALA A 98 -20.45 -28.51 -22.71
CA ALA A 98 -20.16 -28.96 -21.35
C ALA A 98 -21.20 -28.42 -20.35
N VAL A 99 -21.70 -29.28 -19.47
CA VAL A 99 -22.57 -28.88 -18.35
C VAL A 99 -21.68 -28.36 -17.22
N VAL A 100 -21.82 -27.08 -16.89
CA VAL A 100 -21.01 -26.43 -15.88
C VAL A 100 -21.83 -26.26 -14.61
N CYS A 101 -21.55 -27.09 -13.59
CA CYS A 101 -22.26 -27.01 -12.32
C CYS A 101 -21.88 -25.75 -11.53
N ARG A 102 -20.58 -25.43 -11.44
CA ARG A 102 -20.04 -24.26 -10.75
C ARG A 102 -18.72 -23.81 -11.39
N LEU A 103 -18.48 -22.50 -11.35
CA LEU A 103 -17.21 -21.87 -11.75
C LEU A 103 -16.71 -20.97 -10.63
N PRO A 104 -15.38 -20.82 -10.49
CA PRO A 104 -14.84 -19.81 -9.61
C PRO A 104 -15.32 -18.43 -10.07
N ARG A 105 -15.79 -17.64 -9.10
CA ARG A 105 -16.13 -16.23 -9.34
C ARG A 105 -15.08 -15.37 -8.66
N TYR A 106 -14.32 -14.62 -9.46
CA TYR A 106 -13.27 -13.75 -8.95
C TYR A 106 -13.78 -12.34 -8.69
N SER A 107 -13.11 -11.63 -7.78
CA SER A 107 -13.31 -10.19 -7.57
C SER A 107 -11.97 -9.52 -7.30
N TRP A 108 -11.86 -8.24 -7.67
CA TRP A 108 -10.84 -7.36 -7.12
C TRP A 108 -11.39 -6.68 -5.88
N PHE A 109 -10.62 -6.73 -4.80
CA PHE A 109 -10.85 -5.93 -3.60
C PHE A 109 -9.72 -4.91 -3.50
N SER A 110 -10.07 -3.63 -3.51
CA SER A 110 -9.11 -2.53 -3.50
C SER A 110 -9.13 -1.86 -2.14
N LEU A 111 -7.95 -1.51 -1.62
CA LEU A 111 -7.80 -0.64 -0.47
C LEU A 111 -6.93 0.55 -0.86
N GLU A 112 -7.39 1.75 -0.54
CA GLU A 112 -6.68 2.99 -0.84
C GLU A 112 -6.57 3.91 0.38
N GLN A 113 -5.45 4.63 0.45
CA GLN A 113 -5.19 5.71 1.41
C GLN A 113 -4.48 6.87 0.71
N LEU A 114 -4.91 8.08 1.04
CA LEU A 114 -4.28 9.32 0.61
C LEU A 114 -3.56 9.96 1.82
N VAL A 115 -2.24 9.98 1.78
CA VAL A 115 -1.40 10.58 2.82
C VAL A 115 -1.14 12.04 2.48
N ASP A 116 -1.46 12.95 3.40
CA ASP A 116 -1.12 14.38 3.30
C ASP A 116 0.25 14.61 3.96
N LEU A 117 1.29 14.78 3.14
CA LEU A 117 2.66 14.90 3.63
C LEU A 117 2.84 16.14 4.52
N LYS A 118 2.10 17.22 4.25
CA LYS A 118 2.16 18.43 5.07
C LYS A 118 1.53 18.22 6.43
N ALA A 119 0.37 17.58 6.47
CA ALA A 119 -0.28 17.23 7.73
C ALA A 119 0.58 16.27 8.57
N GLU A 120 1.41 15.44 7.93
CA GLU A 120 2.35 14.54 8.61
C GLU A 120 3.65 15.23 9.08
N GLY A 121 3.84 16.53 8.80
CA GLY A 121 4.95 17.34 9.30
C GLY A 121 6.06 17.64 8.28
N LEU A 122 5.88 17.29 7.01
CA LEU A 122 6.83 17.62 5.94
C LEU A 122 6.48 18.99 5.34
N TRP A 123 7.46 19.87 5.17
CA TRP A 123 7.23 21.20 4.60
C TRP A 123 7.55 21.26 3.11
N GLU A 124 7.03 22.29 2.44
CA GLU A 124 7.03 22.40 0.99
C GLU A 124 8.44 22.48 0.42
N GLU A 125 9.30 23.32 0.99
CA GLU A 125 10.64 23.53 0.50
C GLU A 125 11.50 22.27 0.61
N LEU A 126 11.26 21.44 1.63
CA LEU A 126 11.89 20.12 1.75
C LEU A 126 11.42 19.21 0.61
N LEU A 127 10.12 19.10 0.38
CA LEU A 127 9.57 18.23 -0.67
C LEU A 127 9.96 18.71 -2.07
N ASP A 128 10.10 20.02 -2.29
CA ASP A 128 10.36 20.59 -3.60
C ASP A 128 11.85 20.60 -3.97
N ASN A 129 12.72 20.95 -3.02
CA ASN A 129 14.15 21.16 -3.27
C ASN A 129 15.04 20.04 -2.70
N PHE A 130 14.68 19.51 -1.53
CA PHE A 130 15.42 18.39 -0.94
C PHE A 130 14.90 17.05 -1.46
N GLN A 131 13.62 16.93 -1.80
CA GLN A 131 13.02 15.71 -2.35
C GLN A 131 13.46 14.44 -1.58
N PRO A 132 13.18 14.35 -0.26
CA PRO A 132 13.56 13.20 0.54
C PRO A 132 12.97 11.91 -0.03
N GLU A 133 13.68 10.80 0.09
CA GLU A 133 13.20 9.50 -0.37
C GLU A 133 11.88 9.10 0.27
N ILE A 134 10.95 8.61 -0.55
CA ILE A 134 9.68 8.03 -0.12
C ILE A 134 9.74 6.53 -0.39
N HIS A 135 9.91 5.76 0.68
CA HIS A 135 10.00 4.30 0.66
C HIS A 135 8.60 3.71 0.74
N ILE A 136 8.30 2.83 -0.22
CA ILE A 136 7.08 2.07 -0.32
C ILE A 136 7.44 0.61 -0.10
N GLN A 137 6.73 -0.06 0.81
CA GLN A 137 6.79 -1.51 0.92
C GLN A 137 5.40 -2.06 1.16
N ASP A 138 5.12 -3.24 0.62
CA ASP A 138 3.92 -4.00 0.91
C ASP A 138 4.18 -5.50 0.78
N TRP A 139 3.37 -6.29 1.46
CA TRP A 139 3.49 -7.75 1.48
C TRP A 139 2.16 -8.37 1.17
N TYR A 140 2.14 -9.38 0.31
CA TYR A 140 0.92 -10.11 -0.04
C TYR A 140 1.15 -11.62 -0.11
N GLU A 141 0.08 -12.39 0.07
CA GLU A 141 0.10 -13.85 -0.01
C GLU A 141 -1.21 -14.38 -0.59
N SER A 142 -1.08 -15.25 -1.59
CA SER A 142 -2.15 -16.04 -2.21
C SER A 142 -1.60 -16.94 -3.31
N GLN A 143 -2.42 -17.91 -3.74
CA GLN A 143 -2.20 -18.79 -4.91
C GLN A 143 -3.47 -18.95 -5.76
N LEU A 144 -4.44 -18.05 -5.60
CA LEU A 144 -5.78 -18.19 -6.20
C LEU A 144 -5.79 -18.03 -7.73
N HIS A 145 -4.83 -17.28 -8.27
CA HIS A 145 -4.74 -16.91 -9.68
C HIS A 145 -3.26 -16.63 -10.04
N ASP A 146 -2.94 -16.51 -11.32
CA ASP A 146 -1.61 -16.03 -11.77
C ASP A 146 -1.43 -14.52 -11.51
N SER A 147 -2.45 -13.71 -11.68
CA SER A 147 -2.50 -12.29 -11.31
C SER A 147 -3.39 -12.11 -10.08
N ILE A 148 -2.78 -12.00 -8.89
CA ILE A 148 -3.47 -11.89 -7.60
C ILE A 148 -3.34 -10.53 -6.92
N TYR A 149 -2.37 -9.73 -7.35
CA TYR A 149 -1.99 -8.50 -6.66
C TYR A 149 -1.66 -7.40 -7.68
N GLN A 150 -2.08 -6.19 -7.37
CA GLN A 150 -1.67 -4.98 -8.07
C GLN A 150 -1.37 -3.89 -7.05
N LEU A 151 -0.29 -3.14 -7.25
CA LEU A 151 0.02 -1.94 -6.47
C LEU A 151 0.15 -0.76 -7.41
N GLN A 152 -0.47 0.36 -7.04
CA GLN A 152 -0.29 1.66 -7.67
C GLN A 152 -0.03 2.67 -6.56
N VAL A 153 1.12 3.32 -6.64
CA VAL A 153 1.46 4.46 -5.76
C VAL A 153 1.73 5.68 -6.62
N LYS A 154 1.04 6.78 -6.31
CA LYS A 154 1.20 8.06 -7.01
C LYS A 154 1.67 9.12 -6.04
N LEU A 155 2.68 9.88 -6.43
CA LEU A 155 3.02 11.16 -5.81
C LEU A 155 2.20 12.25 -6.49
N LEU A 156 1.38 12.95 -5.73
CA LEU A 156 0.40 13.90 -6.24
C LEU A 156 0.71 15.34 -5.82
N GLY A 157 0.34 16.27 -6.70
CA GLY A 157 0.39 17.70 -6.46
C GLY A 157 -0.66 18.20 -5.45
N ALA A 158 -0.62 19.49 -5.15
CA ALA A 158 -1.52 20.14 -4.18
C ALA A 158 -3.02 19.98 -4.51
N ASP A 159 -3.37 19.78 -5.78
CA ASP A 159 -4.73 19.58 -6.29
C ASP A 159 -5.27 18.16 -6.04
N LYS A 160 -4.46 17.24 -5.52
CA LYS A 160 -4.77 15.80 -5.34
C LYS A 160 -5.06 15.05 -6.64
N SER A 161 -4.73 15.60 -7.80
CA SER A 161 -4.99 14.98 -9.11
C SER A 161 -3.79 14.98 -10.05
N THR A 162 -2.95 16.01 -10.00
CA THR A 162 -1.75 16.09 -10.83
C THR A 162 -0.75 15.02 -10.37
N VAL A 163 -0.45 14.06 -11.24
CA VAL A 163 0.52 13.00 -10.98
C VAL A 163 1.92 13.51 -11.31
N ILE A 164 2.77 13.56 -10.29
CA ILE A 164 4.17 14.01 -10.41
C ILE A 164 5.08 12.81 -10.67
N SER A 165 4.82 11.70 -9.97
CA SER A 165 5.51 10.43 -10.18
C SER A 165 4.56 9.28 -9.87
N GLU A 166 4.75 8.14 -10.54
CA GLU A 166 3.92 6.96 -10.36
C GLU A 166 4.78 5.70 -10.38
N TYR A 167 4.47 4.77 -9.49
CA TYR A 167 4.95 3.41 -9.50
C TYR A 167 3.76 2.47 -9.58
N THR A 168 3.77 1.55 -10.55
CA THR A 168 2.77 0.49 -10.66
C THR A 168 3.47 -0.85 -10.81
N THR A 169 2.96 -1.87 -10.14
CA THR A 169 3.38 -3.26 -10.37
C THR A 169 2.19 -4.21 -10.31
N SER A 170 2.27 -5.31 -11.06
CA SER A 170 1.28 -6.38 -11.08
C SER A 170 2.00 -7.70 -11.33
N PRO A 171 2.68 -8.25 -10.31
CA PRO A 171 3.45 -9.48 -10.44
C PRO A 171 2.57 -10.65 -10.88
N THR A 172 3.18 -11.56 -11.63
CA THR A 172 2.56 -12.84 -12.02
C THR A 172 3.10 -13.96 -11.14
N GLU A 173 2.21 -14.85 -10.72
CA GLU A 173 2.50 -15.94 -9.81
C GLU A 173 2.80 -17.24 -10.54
N ASP A 174 3.88 -17.90 -10.12
CA ASP A 174 4.11 -19.29 -10.44
C ASP A 174 3.28 -20.19 -9.52
N ARG A 175 2.21 -20.77 -10.07
CA ARG A 175 1.30 -21.69 -9.36
C ARG A 175 1.75 -23.15 -9.44
N SER A 176 2.88 -23.45 -10.08
CA SER A 176 3.39 -24.83 -10.19
C SER A 176 3.95 -25.35 -8.86
N ARG A 177 4.34 -24.44 -7.96
CA ARG A 177 4.89 -24.77 -6.64
C ARG A 177 4.07 -24.12 -5.55
N TYR A 178 3.48 -24.94 -4.68
CA TYR A 178 2.76 -24.43 -3.52
C TYR A 178 3.74 -23.76 -2.54
N SER A 179 3.60 -22.44 -2.36
CA SER A 179 4.33 -21.63 -1.39
C SER A 179 3.38 -20.67 -0.68
N ARG A 180 3.49 -20.60 0.65
CA ARG A 180 2.74 -19.64 1.48
C ARG A 180 3.64 -18.54 2.01
N ALA A 181 4.78 -18.35 1.35
CA ALA A 181 5.68 -17.27 1.70
C ALA A 181 5.03 -15.93 1.30
N TRP A 182 5.14 -14.96 2.21
CA TRP A 182 4.84 -13.58 1.89
C TRP A 182 5.74 -13.11 0.73
N LYS A 183 5.14 -12.37 -0.20
CA LYS A 183 5.83 -11.77 -1.34
C LYS A 183 5.95 -10.29 -1.09
N GLU A 184 7.18 -9.78 -1.17
CA GLU A 184 7.47 -8.37 -1.00
C GLU A 184 7.31 -7.62 -2.33
N VAL A 185 6.73 -6.43 -2.26
CA VAL A 185 6.87 -5.40 -3.28
C VAL A 185 7.44 -4.16 -2.60
N SER A 186 8.50 -3.60 -3.18
CA SER A 186 9.15 -2.40 -2.65
C SER A 186 9.48 -1.42 -3.77
N HIS A 187 9.37 -0.13 -3.48
CA HIS A 187 9.80 0.94 -4.37
C HIS A 187 10.33 2.13 -3.57
N VAL A 188 11.24 2.90 -4.16
CA VAL A 188 11.75 4.13 -3.56
C VAL A 188 11.58 5.23 -4.59
N PHE A 189 10.77 6.24 -4.25
CA PHE A 189 10.74 7.47 -5.02
C PHE A 189 11.88 8.37 -4.56
N CYS A 190 12.67 8.83 -5.53
CA CYS A 190 13.77 9.75 -5.36
C CYS A 190 13.84 10.66 -6.60
N SER A 191 14.33 11.89 -6.43
CA SER A 191 14.43 12.85 -7.54
C SER A 191 13.13 13.02 -8.33
N TYR A 192 11.99 12.99 -7.63
CA TYR A 192 10.64 12.95 -8.22
C TYR A 192 10.18 14.30 -8.80
N GLY A 193 10.98 15.36 -8.63
CA GLY A 193 10.61 16.71 -9.05
C GLY A 193 9.79 17.47 -8.01
N PRO A 194 9.69 18.80 -8.14
CA PRO A 194 8.96 19.61 -7.18
C PRO A 194 7.45 19.44 -7.26
N GLY A 195 6.75 19.83 -6.19
CA GLY A 195 5.29 19.97 -6.15
C GLY A 195 4.57 18.83 -5.42
N VAL A 196 5.28 17.80 -4.94
CA VAL A 196 4.66 16.66 -4.25
C VAL A 196 4.07 17.11 -2.92
N ARG A 197 2.79 16.78 -2.69
CA ARG A 197 2.06 17.09 -1.46
C ARG A 197 1.33 15.88 -0.88
N TYR A 198 0.99 14.90 -1.72
CA TYR A 198 0.31 13.69 -1.28
C TYR A 198 0.95 12.43 -1.82
N VAL A 199 0.77 11.33 -1.08
CA VAL A 199 1.03 9.97 -1.55
C VAL A 199 -0.31 9.25 -1.61
N HIS A 200 -0.73 8.87 -2.81
CA HIS A 200 -1.88 8.00 -3.01
C HIS A 200 -1.40 6.56 -3.12
N PHE A 201 -1.68 5.76 -2.10
CA PHE A 201 -1.36 4.34 -2.04
C PHE A 201 -2.62 3.53 -2.33
N LEU A 202 -2.59 2.69 -3.36
CA LEU A 202 -3.68 1.79 -3.71
C LEU A 202 -3.13 0.41 -4.04
N HIS A 203 -3.63 -0.62 -3.34
CA HIS A 203 -3.43 -2.00 -3.76
C HIS A 203 -4.75 -2.71 -4.07
N LYS A 204 -4.68 -3.69 -4.96
CA LYS A 204 -5.81 -4.55 -5.34
C LYS A 204 -5.44 -6.01 -5.07
N LEU A 205 -6.33 -6.70 -4.39
CA LEU A 205 -6.22 -8.09 -4.00
C LEU A 205 -7.28 -8.89 -4.75
N LYS A 206 -6.89 -9.95 -5.46
CA LYS A 206 -7.84 -10.81 -6.16
C LYS A 206 -8.40 -11.87 -5.20
N ASN A 207 -9.70 -11.88 -5.00
CA ASN A 207 -10.40 -12.89 -4.21
C ASN A 207 -11.16 -13.86 -5.12
N MET A 208 -11.52 -15.01 -4.56
CA MET A 208 -12.24 -16.06 -5.27
C MET A 208 -13.37 -16.62 -4.41
N PHE A 209 -14.55 -16.77 -4.99
CA PHE A 209 -15.63 -17.57 -4.43
C PHE A 209 -15.82 -18.86 -5.23
N LEU A 210 -15.68 -20.00 -4.56
CA LEU A 210 -16.00 -21.33 -5.11
C LEU A 210 -16.32 -22.29 -3.95
N ASN A 211 -17.60 -22.46 -3.63
CA ASN A 211 -18.05 -23.26 -2.47
C ASN A 211 -17.46 -22.78 -1.13
N GLY A 212 -17.14 -21.49 -1.07
CA GLY A 212 -16.37 -20.88 0.00
C GLY A 212 -15.67 -19.63 -0.51
N PHE A 213 -15.39 -18.71 0.41
CA PHE A 213 -14.68 -17.48 0.11
C PHE A 213 -13.19 -17.63 0.42
N TYR A 214 -12.37 -17.39 -0.59
CA TYR A 214 -10.92 -17.42 -0.50
C TYR A 214 -10.39 -16.03 -0.83
N LYS A 215 -9.61 -15.47 0.09
CA LYS A 215 -9.08 -14.12 0.01
C LYS A 215 -7.59 -14.12 -0.30
N THR A 216 -7.14 -13.11 -1.03
CA THR A 216 -5.73 -12.73 -1.06
C THR A 216 -5.48 -11.79 0.12
N MET A 217 -4.41 -12.03 0.87
CA MET A 217 -4.09 -11.28 2.08
C MET A 217 -2.95 -10.30 1.80
N CYS A 218 -2.94 -9.18 2.50
CA CYS A 218 -1.83 -8.24 2.55
C CYS A 218 -1.45 -7.91 3.99
N THR A 219 -0.23 -7.44 4.20
CA THR A 219 0.20 -6.95 5.50
C THR A 219 1.44 -6.06 5.40
N ASN A 220 1.79 -5.42 6.52
CA ASN A 220 2.96 -4.56 6.67
C ASN A 220 3.09 -3.52 5.54
N SER A 221 1.97 -2.96 5.08
CA SER A 221 1.97 -1.89 4.08
C SER A 221 2.58 -0.62 4.67
N THR A 222 3.57 -0.03 4.00
CA THR A 222 4.26 1.15 4.52
C THR A 222 4.50 2.21 3.47
N VAL A 223 4.40 3.46 3.93
CA VAL A 223 4.90 4.67 3.29
C VAL A 223 5.80 5.34 4.33
N VAL A 224 7.10 5.41 4.08
CA VAL A 224 8.09 5.97 5.01
C VAL A 224 8.94 7.01 4.30
N VAL A 225 9.01 8.22 4.86
CA VAL A 225 9.91 9.26 4.35
C VAL A 225 11.24 9.18 5.09
N ARG A 226 12.34 9.18 4.33
CA ARG A 226 13.71 9.18 4.86
C ARG A 226 14.44 10.45 4.43
N PRO A 227 15.23 11.08 5.32
CA PRO A 227 15.97 12.30 5.01
C PRO A 227 17.24 12.02 4.17
N SER A 228 17.14 11.12 3.19
CA SER A 228 18.22 10.67 2.31
C SER A 228 17.98 11.05 0.85
N LYS A 229 19.09 11.16 0.11
CA LYS A 229 19.17 11.36 -1.35
C LYS A 229 20.18 10.36 -1.93
N SER A 230 19.82 9.07 -2.02
CA SER A 230 20.75 8.02 -2.47
C SER A 230 20.64 7.69 -3.96
N CYS A 231 19.61 8.18 -4.67
CA CYS A 231 19.56 8.10 -6.13
C CYS A 231 20.26 9.31 -6.76
N SER A 232 21.54 9.15 -7.07
CA SER A 232 22.32 10.04 -7.94
C SER A 232 22.08 9.74 -9.42
#